data_AF-A0A0P1GAS6-F1
#
_entry.id   AF-A0A0P1GAS6-F1
#
_cell.length_a   1.000
_cell.length_b   1.000
_cell.length_c   1.000
_cell.angle_alpha   90.00
_cell.angle_beta   90.00
_cell.angle_gamma   90.00
#
_symmetry.space_group_name_H-M   'P 1'
#
loop_
_entity.id
_entity.type
_entity.pdbx_description
1 polymer ?
#
loop_
_entity_poly.entity_id
_entity_poly.type
_entity_poly.pdbx_seq_one_letter_code
_entity_poly.pdbx_strand_id
1 'polypeptide(L)'
;MLVLTLSQSGTWEMWLNTNQGGRFGGGVVDIGKASVDAQFGFDSGVAMREISAAEIPLIKAGREFGVQINGDGPMKYWSLTGSTAAMLKAEECGQRPGQSRGALAACPDQAAGQHAGHPVRHGQRRKRDRQLQDGLYPDVSLHLYRRGAGRGL
;
A
#
# COMPACT_ATOMS: atom_id res chain seq x y z
N MET A 1 -2.80 -0.32 -12.45
CA MET A 1 -2.32 -0.74 -11.12
C MET A 1 -3.17 -0.03 -10.09
N LEU A 2 -3.43 -0.66 -8.93
CA LEU A 2 -4.08 -0.02 -7.78
C LEU A 2 -3.10 -0.08 -6.60
N VAL A 3 -2.91 1.04 -5.92
CA VAL A 3 -2.05 1.15 -4.75
C VAL A 3 -2.86 1.74 -3.60
N LEU A 4 -2.80 1.09 -2.44
CA LEU A 4 -3.33 1.61 -1.19
C LEU A 4 -2.17 2.05 -0.31
N THR A 5 -2.17 3.29 0.14
CA THR A 5 -1.05 3.87 0.87
C THR A 5 -1.52 4.36 2.23
N LEU A 6 -0.82 3.98 3.30
CA LEU A 6 -1.02 4.58 4.62
C LEU A 6 -0.06 5.76 4.76
N SER A 7 -0.62 6.97 4.72
CA SER A 7 0.14 8.21 4.89
C SER A 7 0.64 8.37 6.33
N GLN A 8 1.64 9.22 6.53
CA GLN A 8 2.14 9.60 7.86
C GLN A 8 1.08 10.18 8.80
N SER A 9 0.00 10.75 8.24
CA SER A 9 -1.13 11.28 9.03
C SER A 9 -2.04 10.17 9.60
N GLY A 10 -1.79 8.91 9.25
CA GLY A 10 -2.66 7.78 9.58
C GLY A 10 -3.85 7.62 8.63
N THR A 11 -3.88 8.40 7.56
CA THR A 11 -4.95 8.38 6.56
C THR A 11 -4.59 7.43 5.43
N TRP A 12 -5.54 6.56 5.06
CA TRP A 12 -5.41 5.67 3.91
C TRP A 12 -5.78 6.40 2.63
N GLU A 13 -4.94 6.29 1.61
CA GLU A 13 -5.16 6.86 0.29
C GLU A 13 -5.12 5.77 -0.77
N MET A 14 -5.83 6.02 -1.87
CA MET A 14 -5.91 5.13 -3.01
C MET A 14 -5.39 5.84 -4.26
N TRP A 15 -4.54 5.13 -5.00
CA TRP A 15 -3.89 5.63 -6.21
C TRP A 15 -4.09 4.63 -7.35
N LEU A 16 -4.53 5.10 -8.51
CA LEU A 16 -4.68 4.27 -9.70
C LEU A 16 -4.44 5.05 -10.99
N ASN A 17 -3.95 4.38 -12.03
CA ASN A 17 -3.75 5.02 -13.33
C ASN A 17 -5.11 5.36 -13.98
N THR A 18 -5.18 6.56 -14.57
CA THR A 18 -6.34 7.05 -15.31
C THR A 18 -5.91 7.72 -16.61
N ASN A 19 -6.77 7.69 -17.63
CA ASN A 19 -6.63 8.48 -18.84
C ASN A 19 -7.42 9.79 -18.78
N GLN A 20 -8.11 10.06 -17.66
CA GLN A 20 -8.82 11.32 -17.48
C GLN A 20 -7.82 12.46 -17.27
N GLY A 21 -8.10 13.59 -17.93
CA GLY A 21 -7.44 14.86 -17.66
C GLY A 21 -8.19 15.70 -16.63
N GLY A 22 -7.70 16.91 -16.38
CA GLY A 22 -8.32 17.86 -15.44
C GLY A 22 -7.79 17.71 -14.01
N ARG A 23 -8.48 18.34 -13.05
CA ARG A 23 -8.08 18.35 -11.64
C ARG A 23 -8.89 17.39 -10.77
N PHE A 24 -10.18 17.22 -11.10
CA PHE A 24 -11.09 16.36 -10.34
C PHE A 24 -12.09 15.66 -11.26
N GLY A 25 -12.58 14.50 -10.83
CA GLY A 25 -13.65 13.76 -11.51
C GLY A 25 -14.43 12.86 -10.57
N GLY A 26 -15.63 12.48 -10.97
CA GLY A 26 -16.48 11.53 -10.25
C GLY A 26 -16.29 10.08 -10.71
N GLY A 27 -16.80 9.15 -9.91
CA GLY A 27 -16.83 7.74 -10.23
C GLY A 27 -17.51 6.93 -9.15
N VAL A 28 -17.35 5.61 -9.23
CA VAL A 28 -17.91 4.66 -8.27
C VAL A 28 -16.79 3.74 -7.78
N VAL A 29 -16.78 3.47 -6.48
CA VAL A 29 -15.95 2.44 -5.87
C VAL A 29 -16.85 1.34 -5.34
N ASP A 30 -16.51 0.09 -5.65
CA ASP A 30 -17.22 -1.09 -5.18
C ASP A 30 -16.31 -1.93 -4.30
N ILE A 31 -16.77 -2.28 -3.10
CA ILE A 31 -16.01 -3.02 -2.10
C ILE A 31 -16.88 -4.18 -1.61
N GLY A 32 -16.69 -5.34 -2.23
CA GLY A 32 -17.49 -6.53 -1.94
C GLY A 32 -18.96 -6.42 -2.40
N LYS A 33 -19.83 -5.87 -1.55
CA LYS A 33 -21.27 -5.68 -1.84
C LYS A 33 -21.73 -4.23 -1.64
N ALA A 34 -20.80 -3.35 -1.28
CA ALA A 34 -21.07 -1.94 -1.01
C ALA A 34 -20.49 -1.11 -2.14
N SER A 35 -21.32 -0.26 -2.74
CA SER A 35 -20.88 0.69 -3.76
C SER A 35 -21.05 2.11 -3.23
N VAL A 36 -20.06 2.96 -3.50
CA VAL A 36 -19.97 4.33 -2.99
C VAL A 36 -19.64 5.26 -4.14
N ASP A 37 -20.39 6.36 -4.25
CA ASP A 37 -20.04 7.47 -5.14
C ASP A 37 -18.74 8.11 -4.65
N ALA A 38 -17.76 8.21 -5.54
CA ALA A 38 -16.43 8.67 -5.22
C ALA A 38 -16.04 9.89 -6.06
N GLN A 39 -15.29 10.80 -5.44
CA GLN A 39 -14.60 11.88 -6.13
C GLN A 39 -13.09 11.62 -6.08
N PHE A 40 -12.44 11.86 -7.21
CA PHE A 40 -11.01 11.65 -7.41
C PHE A 40 -10.34 12.99 -7.73
N GLY A 41 -9.17 13.21 -7.15
CA GLY A 41 -8.19 14.16 -7.68
C GLY A 41 -7.41 13.51 -8.81
N PHE A 42 -7.04 14.29 -9.83
CA PHE A 42 -6.22 13.82 -10.94
C PHE A 42 -4.90 14.60 -10.97
N ASP A 43 -3.80 13.86 -11.07
CA ASP A 43 -2.46 14.41 -11.30
C ASP A 43 -1.65 13.46 -12.18
N SER A 44 -1.08 13.98 -13.27
CA SER A 44 -0.09 13.28 -14.09
C SER A 44 -0.48 11.84 -14.52
N GLY A 45 -1.75 11.63 -14.89
CA GLY A 45 -2.27 10.32 -15.30
C GLY A 45 -2.59 9.37 -14.14
N VAL A 46 -2.64 9.88 -12.92
CA VAL A 46 -3.01 9.17 -11.71
C VAL A 46 -4.27 9.79 -11.12
N ALA A 47 -5.21 8.94 -10.74
CA ALA A 47 -6.34 9.29 -9.92
C ALA A 47 -6.06 8.94 -8.46
N MET A 48 -6.38 9.87 -7.57
CA MET A 48 -6.14 9.79 -6.13
C MET A 48 -7.42 10.07 -5.35
N ARG A 49 -7.64 9.34 -4.26
CA ARG A 49 -8.62 9.75 -3.23
C ARG A 49 -8.23 9.24 -1.86
N GLU A 50 -8.75 9.89 -0.84
CA GLU A 50 -8.78 9.37 0.52
C GLU A 50 -9.79 8.22 0.65
N ILE A 51 -9.43 7.22 1.44
CA ILE A 51 -10.30 6.12 1.85
C ILE A 51 -10.87 6.44 3.23
N SER A 52 -12.19 6.49 3.32
CA SER A 52 -12.86 6.80 4.58
C SER A 52 -12.70 5.67 5.61
N ALA A 53 -12.77 6.02 6.90
CA ALA A 53 -12.71 5.05 7.99
C ALA A 53 -13.78 3.95 7.89
N ALA A 54 -14.95 4.26 7.30
CA ALA A 54 -16.03 3.30 7.08
C ALA A 54 -15.72 2.27 5.98
N GLU A 55 -14.87 2.61 5.02
CA GLU A 55 -14.46 1.73 3.93
C GLU A 55 -13.35 0.76 4.35
N ILE A 56 -12.48 1.15 5.29
CA ILE A 56 -11.38 0.30 5.79
C ILE A 56 -11.83 -1.11 6.21
N PRO A 57 -12.85 -1.31 7.07
CA PRO A 57 -13.30 -2.65 7.41
C PRO A 57 -13.84 -3.42 6.21
N LEU A 58 -14.44 -2.73 5.23
CA LEU A 58 -14.93 -3.35 3.98
C LEU A 58 -13.77 -3.85 3.12
N ILE A 59 -12.68 -3.08 3.03
CA ILE A 59 -11.48 -3.48 2.29
C ILE A 59 -10.82 -4.68 2.96
N LYS A 60 -10.68 -4.66 4.29
CA LYS A 60 -10.10 -5.78 5.05
C LYS A 60 -10.93 -7.06 4.86
N ALA A 61 -12.25 -6.99 5.01
CA ALA A 61 -13.13 -8.16 4.89
C ALA A 61 -13.48 -8.55 3.44
N GLY A 62 -13.21 -7.66 2.48
CA GLY A 62 -13.59 -7.81 1.09
C GLY A 62 -12.77 -8.87 0.36
N ARG A 63 -13.34 -9.35 -0.76
CA ARG A 63 -12.63 -10.25 -1.69
C ARG A 63 -12.20 -9.54 -2.97
N GLU A 64 -12.92 -8.48 -3.33
CA GLU A 64 -12.71 -7.75 -4.56
C GLU A 64 -12.94 -6.26 -4.31
N PHE A 65 -12.15 -5.46 -5.01
CA PHE A 65 -12.22 -4.01 -5.01
C PHE A 65 -12.38 -3.53 -6.45
N GLY A 66 -13.43 -2.78 -6.73
CA GLY A 66 -13.77 -2.26 -8.03
C GLY A 66 -13.67 -0.73 -8.07
N VAL A 67 -13.17 -0.18 -9.18
CA VAL A 67 -13.20 1.27 -9.43
C VAL A 67 -13.62 1.56 -10.85
N GLN A 68 -14.57 2.48 -11.01
CA GLN A 68 -14.97 3.08 -12.27
C GLN A 68 -14.84 4.59 -12.15
N ILE A 69 -13.97 5.18 -12.96
CA ILE A 69 -13.87 6.64 -13.09
C ILE A 69 -14.70 7.03 -14.31
N ASN A 70 -15.54 8.07 -14.17
CA ASN A 70 -16.37 8.53 -15.26
C ASN A 70 -15.50 8.92 -16.47
N GLY A 71 -15.84 8.38 -17.64
CA GLY A 71 -15.07 8.59 -18.88
C GLY A 71 -13.84 7.70 -19.07
N ASP A 72 -13.40 6.95 -18.04
CA ASP A 72 -12.16 6.14 -18.08
C ASP A 72 -12.38 4.67 -18.49
N GLY A 73 -13.59 4.36 -18.95
CA GLY A 73 -14.01 3.04 -19.42
C GLY A 73 -14.80 2.23 -18.39
N PRO A 74 -14.81 0.89 -18.52
CA PRO A 74 -15.58 0.02 -17.62
C PRO A 74 -14.91 -0.10 -16.25
N MET A 75 -15.69 -0.60 -15.29
CA MET A 75 -15.23 -0.96 -13.95
C MET A 75 -14.00 -1.87 -14.00
N LYS A 76 -12.95 -1.48 -13.28
CA LYS A 76 -11.70 -2.26 -13.12
C LYS A 76 -11.75 -2.93 -11.75
N TYR A 77 -11.38 -4.21 -11.67
CA TYR A 77 -11.41 -4.99 -10.44
C TYR A 77 -10.02 -5.52 -10.03
N TRP A 78 -9.80 -5.55 -8.72
CA TRP A 78 -8.60 -6.04 -8.06
C TRP A 78 -8.95 -7.02 -6.95
N SER A 79 -8.13 -8.05 -6.78
CA SER A 79 -8.27 -8.99 -5.68
C SER A 79 -7.88 -8.34 -4.36
N LEU A 80 -8.70 -8.52 -3.32
CA LEU A 80 -8.39 -8.13 -1.94
C LEU A 80 -7.82 -9.29 -1.12
N THR A 81 -7.51 -10.44 -1.74
CA THR A 81 -6.88 -11.56 -1.04
C THR A 81 -5.58 -11.11 -0.36
N GLY A 82 -5.48 -11.31 0.95
CA GLY A 82 -4.31 -10.92 1.74
C GLY A 82 -4.28 -9.44 2.17
N SER A 83 -5.25 -8.62 1.74
CA SER A 83 -5.32 -7.19 2.08
C SER A 83 -5.39 -6.95 3.59
N THR A 84 -6.17 -7.74 4.34
CA THR A 84 -6.23 -7.66 5.82
C THR A 84 -4.84 -7.76 6.44
N ALA A 85 -4.08 -8.81 6.11
CA ALA A 85 -2.76 -9.03 6.69
C ALA A 85 -1.79 -7.91 6.32
N ALA A 86 -1.83 -7.45 5.07
CA ALA A 86 -1.00 -6.35 4.59
C ALA A 86 -1.34 -5.00 5.26
N MET A 87 -2.64 -4.66 5.38
CA MET A 87 -3.07 -3.43 6.04
C MET A 87 -2.76 -3.43 7.52
N LEU A 88 -2.96 -4.56 8.23
CA LEU A 88 -2.55 -4.70 9.63
C LEU A 88 -1.03 -4.50 9.77
N LYS A 89 -0.24 -5.05 8.86
CA LYS A 89 1.20 -4.87 8.88
C LYS A 89 1.62 -3.42 8.63
N ALA A 90 0.93 -2.72 7.73
CA ALA A 90 1.16 -1.30 7.48
C ALA A 90 0.84 -0.46 8.74
N GLU A 91 -0.27 -0.74 9.40
CA GLU A 91 -0.67 -0.08 10.65
C GLU A 91 0.35 -0.33 11.77
N GLU A 92 0.85 -1.56 11.93
CA GLU A 92 1.91 -1.89 12.89
C GLU A 92 3.20 -1.08 12.63
N CYS A 93 3.62 -0.99 11.36
CA CYS A 93 4.81 -0.23 10.97
C CYS A 93 4.65 1.27 11.23
N GLY A 94 3.46 1.82 10.99
CA GLY A 94 3.16 3.24 11.26
C GLY A 94 3.12 3.58 12.75
N GLN A 95 2.62 2.67 13.60
CA GLN A 95 2.48 2.92 15.04
C GLN A 95 3.74 2.58 15.86
N ARG A 96 4.59 1.67 15.38
CA ARG A 96 5.78 1.21 16.10
C ARG A 96 7.00 1.12 15.18
N PRO A 97 7.54 2.26 14.73
CA PRO A 97 8.74 2.26 13.91
C PRO A 97 9.88 1.57 14.67
N GLY A 98 10.33 0.41 14.17
CA GLY A 98 11.45 -0.35 14.74
C GLY A 98 11.09 -1.49 15.70
N GLN A 99 9.82 -1.78 15.97
CA GLN A 99 9.41 -3.00 16.71
C GLN A 99 8.52 -3.90 15.86
N SER A 100 9.07 -4.41 14.77
CA SER A 100 8.51 -5.58 14.10
C SER A 100 8.60 -6.77 15.08
N ARG A 101 7.53 -7.08 15.81
CA ARG A 101 7.39 -8.42 16.40
C ARG A 101 7.36 -9.38 15.22
N GLY A 102 8.48 -10.08 15.02
CA GLY A 102 8.68 -10.97 13.88
C GLY A 102 7.63 -12.07 13.86
N ALA A 103 6.59 -11.90 13.04
CA ALA A 103 6.02 -13.04 12.36
C ALA A 103 6.99 -13.34 11.23
N LEU A 104 7.88 -14.33 11.47
CA LEU A 104 8.65 -14.98 10.43
C LEU A 104 7.65 -15.61 9.46
N ALA A 105 7.21 -14.85 8.46
CA ALA A 105 6.72 -15.43 7.22
C ALA A 105 7.94 -16.10 6.61
N ALA A 106 8.06 -17.41 6.81
CA ALA A 106 9.07 -18.22 6.16
C ALA A 106 8.88 -18.09 4.65
N CYS A 107 9.72 -17.29 4.00
CA CYS A 107 10.12 -17.59 2.62
C CYS A 107 10.84 -18.95 2.69
N PRO A 108 10.36 -20.01 2.03
CA PRO A 108 11.22 -21.14 1.79
C PRO A 108 12.26 -20.72 0.74
N ASP A 109 13.45 -21.28 0.91
CA ASP A 109 14.53 -21.33 -0.07
C ASP A 109 15.52 -20.14 -0.09
N GLN A 110 16.55 -20.26 0.74
CA GLN A 110 17.91 -20.41 0.22
C GLN A 110 18.82 -21.00 1.30
N ALA A 111 18.99 -22.31 1.24
CA ALA A 111 20.14 -22.98 1.80
C ALA A 111 21.34 -22.74 0.88
N ALA A 112 22.39 -22.09 1.36
CA ALA A 112 23.79 -22.40 1.06
C ALA A 112 24.73 -21.35 1.69
N GLY A 113 25.81 -21.83 2.32
CA GLY A 113 27.04 -21.05 2.46
C GLY A 113 27.45 -20.65 3.86
N GLN A 114 27.75 -21.63 4.71
CA GLN A 114 28.66 -21.44 5.83
C GLN A 114 30.07 -21.14 5.29
N HIS A 115 30.70 -20.04 5.68
CA HIS A 115 32.15 -19.96 5.77
C HIS A 115 32.57 -18.99 6.87
N ALA A 116 33.38 -19.52 7.80
CA ALA A 116 33.94 -18.85 8.96
C ALA A 116 35.18 -18.01 8.61
N GLY A 117 35.43 -16.95 9.40
CA GLY A 117 36.68 -16.17 9.37
C GLY A 117 36.70 -15.09 10.47
N HIS A 118 37.82 -15.00 11.19
CA HIS A 118 38.00 -14.40 12.53
C HIS A 118 38.41 -12.88 12.51
N PRO A 119 38.55 -12.20 13.68
CA PRO A 119 38.40 -10.74 13.87
C PRO A 119 39.73 -9.94 13.89
N VAL A 120 39.67 -8.59 14.08
CA VAL A 120 40.49 -7.78 15.04
C VAL A 120 40.41 -6.23 14.88
N ARG A 121 40.26 -5.55 16.04
CA ARG A 121 40.71 -4.21 16.54
C ARG A 121 40.03 -2.83 16.28
N HIS A 122 39.65 -2.26 17.43
CA HIS A 122 39.64 -0.88 17.96
C HIS A 122 40.20 0.33 17.17
N GLY A 123 39.40 1.42 17.19
CA GLY A 123 39.83 2.82 17.12
C GLY A 123 38.71 3.81 17.50
N GLN A 124 38.87 4.56 18.60
CA GLN A 124 38.04 5.70 19.04
C GLN A 124 38.17 6.88 18.03
N ARG A 125 37.45 8.02 18.00
CA ARG A 125 36.69 8.79 19.00
C ARG A 125 35.93 9.95 18.29
N ARG A 126 34.62 10.05 18.58
CA ARG A 126 33.73 11.23 18.73
C ARG A 126 33.99 12.60 18.05
N LYS A 127 32.92 13.12 17.41
CA LYS A 127 32.14 14.35 17.74
C LYS A 127 31.88 15.26 16.52
N ARG A 128 30.61 15.34 16.10
CA ARG A 128 29.74 16.54 15.98
C ARG A 128 28.51 16.12 15.19
N ASP A 129 27.39 15.92 15.87
CA ASP A 129 26.39 16.95 16.17
C ASP A 129 25.48 17.24 14.97
N ARG A 130 24.36 16.52 14.99
CA ARG A 130 23.02 17.12 14.92
C ARG A 130 22.79 18.04 13.72
N GLN A 131 22.49 17.42 12.59
CA GLN A 131 21.63 18.02 11.57
C GLN A 131 20.47 17.08 11.31
N LEU A 132 19.28 17.65 11.29
CA LEU A 132 17.98 17.01 11.40
C LEU A 132 17.88 15.71 10.60
N GLN A 133 17.65 14.60 11.29
CA GLN A 133 16.83 13.53 10.74
C GLN A 133 15.42 14.10 10.68
N ASP A 134 15.08 14.75 9.58
CA ASP A 134 13.70 14.75 9.12
C ASP A 134 13.37 13.27 8.94
N GLY A 135 12.68 12.73 9.94
CA GLY A 135 12.18 11.37 9.98
C GLY A 135 11.12 11.21 8.91
N LEU A 136 11.57 11.19 7.65
CA LEU A 136 10.80 10.80 6.48
C LEU A 136 10.55 9.30 6.61
N TYR A 137 9.55 8.96 7.41
CA TYR A 137 8.99 7.63 7.38
C TYR A 137 8.40 7.43 5.98
N PRO A 138 8.86 6.42 5.22
CA PRO A 138 8.28 6.15 3.93
C PRO A 138 6.83 5.72 4.13
N ASP A 139 5.92 6.30 3.36
CA ASP A 139 4.53 5.83 3.34
C ASP A 139 4.49 4.33 3.03
N VAL A 140 3.63 3.59 3.72
CA VAL A 140 3.54 2.14 3.51
C VAL A 140 2.53 1.88 2.40
N SER A 141 3.01 1.28 1.29
CA SER A 141 2.21 1.03 0.09
C SER A 141 1.87 -0.46 -0.08
N LEU A 142 0.61 -0.75 -0.40
CA LEU A 142 0.09 -2.05 -0.78
C LEU A 142 -0.28 -2.04 -2.26
N HIS A 143 0.40 -2.85 -3.06
CA HIS A 143 0.12 -2.99 -4.49
C HIS A 143 -0.89 -4.10 -4.73
N LEU A 144 -2.04 -3.75 -5.28
CA LEU A 144 -3.08 -4.70 -5.68
C LEU A 144 -2.98 -4.98 -7.18
N TYR A 145 -2.98 -6.27 -7.51
CA TYR A 145 -2.89 -6.74 -8.90
C TYR A 145 -4.29 -6.91 -9.49
N ARG A 146 -4.43 -6.46 -10.74
CA ARG A 146 -5.69 -6.56 -11.48
C ARG A 146 -6.03 -8.03 -11.61
N ARG A 147 -7.28 -8.40 -11.35
CA ARG A 147 -7.74 -9.74 -11.68
C ARG A 147 -7.66 -9.89 -13.20
N GLY A 148 -6.82 -10.80 -13.68
CA GLY A 148 -6.80 -11.15 -15.10
C GLY A 148 -8.22 -11.50 -15.52
N ALA A 149 -8.65 -11.03 -16.69
CA ALA A 149 -9.90 -11.47 -17.28
C ALA A 149 -9.78 -12.98 -17.51
N GLY A 150 -10.19 -13.78 -16.53
CA GLY A 150 -10.27 -15.21 -16.69
C GLY A 150 -11.18 -15.44 -17.88
N ARG A 151 -10.64 -16.00 -18.96
CA ARG A 151 -11.45 -16.54 -20.04
C ARG A 151 -12.39 -17.54 -19.36
N GLY A 152 -13.67 -17.21 -19.30
CA GLY A 152 -14.70 -18.19 -19.00
C GLY A 152 -14.52 -19.33 -20.01
N LEU A 153 -14.34 -20.54 -19.48
CA LEU A 153 -14.53 -21.76 -20.24
C LEU A 153 -16.01 -21.96 -20.53
#